data_AF-A0A2R6MK62-F1
#
_entry.id   AF-A0A2R6MK62-F1
#
_cell.length_a   1.000
_cell.length_b   1.000
_cell.length_c   1.000
_cell.angle_alpha   90.00
_cell.angle_beta   90.00
_cell.angle_gamma   90.00
#
_symmetry.space_group_name_H-M   'P 1'
#
loop_
_entity.id
_entity.type
_entity.pdbx_description
1 polymer ?
#
loop_
_entity_poly.entity_id
_entity_poly.type
_entity_poly.pdbx_seq_one_letter_code
_entity_poly.pdbx_strand_id
1 'polypeptide(L)' 'PESEWQALTHLFISHGRATCTARNPACADCVLEDVCPSSKLDSEVDRASGQAW' A
#
# COMPACT_ATOMS: atom_id res chain seq x y z
N PRO A 1 -18.06 -4.23 9.79
CA PRO A 1 -19.43 -3.71 9.96
C PRO A 1 -19.50 -2.22 9.55
N GLU A 2 -20.67 -1.67 9.21
CA GLU A 2 -20.79 -0.25 8.79
C GLU A 2 -20.24 0.73 9.83
N SER A 3 -20.40 0.42 11.12
CA SER A 3 -19.89 1.21 12.25
C SER A 3 -18.36 1.41 12.26
N GLU A 4 -17.61 0.59 11.53
CA GLU A 4 -16.13 0.63 11.52
C GLU A 4 -15.56 1.38 10.31
N TRP A 5 -16.38 1.75 9.32
CA TRP A 5 -15.90 2.30 8.05
C TRP A 5 -15.12 3.61 8.22
N GLN A 6 -15.54 4.47 9.15
CA GLN A 6 -14.82 5.71 9.43
C GLN A 6 -13.41 5.43 9.96
N ALA A 7 -13.29 4.54 10.95
CA ALA A 7 -12.00 4.15 11.50
C ALA A 7 -11.12 3.49 10.43
N LEU A 8 -11.69 2.58 9.64
CA LEU A 8 -10.98 1.92 8.54
C LEU A 8 -10.44 2.93 7.51
N THR A 9 -11.23 3.95 7.16
CA THR A 9 -10.80 5.01 6.25
C THR A 9 -9.60 5.76 6.81
N HIS A 10 -9.62 6.12 8.09
CA HIS A 10 -8.48 6.78 8.74
C HIS A 10 -7.25 5.88 8.78
N LEU A 11 -7.41 4.58 9.02
CA LEU A 11 -6.32 3.61 8.98
C LEU A 11 -5.67 3.53 7.59
N PHE A 12 -6.46 3.45 6.52
CA PHE A 12 -5.93 3.46 5.15
C PHE A 12 -5.21 4.76 4.80
N ILE A 13 -5.77 5.91 5.18
CA ILE A 13 -5.11 7.21 4.97
C ILE A 13 -3.80 7.28 5.74
N SER A 14 -3.78 6.84 6.99
CA SER A 14 -2.58 6.83 7.82
C SER A 14 -1.51 5.91 7.23
N HIS A 15 -1.88 4.69 6.84
CA HIS A 15 -0.97 3.72 6.23
C HIS A 15 -0.40 4.21 4.90
N GLY A 16 -1.23 4.77 4.01
CA GLY A 16 -0.77 5.33 2.74
C GLY A 16 0.18 6.51 2.89
N ARG A 17 0.03 7.31 3.96
CA ARG A 17 0.93 8.44 4.24
C ARG A 17 2.25 8.00 4.88
N ALA A 18 2.22 6.99 5.73
CA ALA A 18 3.40 6.56 6.49
C ALA A 18 4.24 5.49 5.78
N THR A 19 3.60 4.59 5.01
CA THR A 19 4.24 3.38 4.48
C THR A 19 3.98 3.21 2.98
N CYS A 20 2.72 3.13 2.56
CA CYS A 20 2.34 2.87 1.16
C CYS A 20 2.17 4.18 0.36
N THR A 21 3.25 4.97 0.28
CA THR A 21 3.20 6.27 -0.40
C THR A 21 3.03 6.13 -1.92
N ALA A 22 2.36 7.09 -2.54
CA ALA A 22 1.98 7.00 -3.95
C ALA A 22 3.14 6.96 -4.97
N ARG A 23 4.34 7.42 -4.60
CA ARG A 23 5.49 7.50 -5.52
C ARG A 23 6.57 6.46 -5.24
N ASN A 24 6.78 6.12 -3.98
CA ASN A 24 7.79 5.14 -3.57
C ASN A 24 7.34 4.51 -2.25
N PRO A 25 6.45 3.50 -2.30
CA PRO A 25 6.01 2.81 -1.09
C PRO A 25 7.18 2.06 -0.44
N ALA A 26 7.23 2.09 0.89
CA ALA A 26 8.20 1.33 1.67
C ALA A 26 7.73 -0.13 1.80
N CYS A 27 7.71 -0.87 0.69
CA CYS A 27 7.18 -2.24 0.62
C CYS A 27 7.82 -3.16 1.66
N ALA A 28 9.15 -3.11 1.82
CA ALA A 28 9.88 -3.94 2.79
C ALA A 28 9.48 -3.72 4.26
N ASP A 29 8.91 -2.55 4.57
CA ASP A 29 8.40 -2.19 5.90
C ASP A 29 6.87 -2.34 6.00
N CYS A 30 6.20 -2.76 4.92
CA CYS A 30 4.76 -2.87 4.85
C CYS A 30 4.29 -4.22 5.38
N VAL A 31 3.43 -4.21 6.40
CA VAL A 31 2.86 -5.42 7.01
C VAL A 31 2.00 -6.27 6.06
N LEU A 32 1.68 -5.73 4.88
CA LEU A 32 0.87 -6.38 3.86
C LEU A 32 1.72 -6.83 2.65
N GLU A 33 3.04 -6.70 2.69
CA GLU A 33 3.90 -6.96 1.52
C GLU A 33 3.73 -8.38 0.97
N ASP A 34 3.58 -9.35 1.85
CA ASP A 34 3.40 -10.78 1.58
C ASP A 34 2.10 -11.14 0.87
N VAL A 35 1.11 -10.24 0.91
CA VAL A 35 -0.21 -10.43 0.26
C VAL A 35 -0.56 -9.32 -0.73
N CYS A 36 0.33 -8.33 -0.93
CA CYS A 36 0.06 -7.16 -1.74
C CYS A 36 0.48 -7.38 -3.19
N PRO A 37 -0.46 -7.48 -4.16
CA PRO A 37 -0.12 -7.72 -5.57
C PRO A 37 0.57 -6.54 -6.27
N SER A 38 0.63 -5.38 -5.61
CA SER A 38 1.36 -4.20 -6.07
C SER A 38 2.76 -4.10 -5.45
N SER A 39 3.12 -5.01 -4.55
CA SER A 39 4.43 -5.01 -3.90
C SER A 39 5.55 -5.30 -4.90
N LYS A 40 6.78 -5.03 -4.47
CA LYS A 40 7.99 -5.37 -5.24
C LYS A 40 8.28 -6.88 -5.27
N LEU A 41 7.60 -7.67 -4.44
CA LEU A 41 7.72 -9.13 -4.46
C LEU A 41 6.83 -9.75 -5.54
N ASP A 42 5.65 -9.18 -5.78
CA ASP A 42 4.60 -9.76 -6.64
C ASP A 42 4.38 -9.01 -7.97
N SER A 43 5.10 -7.92 -8.23
CA SER A 43 5.00 -7.13 -9.46
C SER A 43 6.40 -6.75 -9.95
N GLU A 44 6.62 -6.78 -11.27
CA GLU A 44 7.83 -6.23 -11.90
C GLU A 44 7.73 -4.72 -12.14
N VAL A 45 6.51 -4.18 -12.04
CA VAL A 45 6.19 -2.78 -12.35
C VAL A 45 5.39 -2.11 -11.25
N ASP A 46 5.65 -0.81 -11.08
CA ASP A 46 4.84 0.11 -10.32
C ASP A 46 3.44 0.25 -10.89
N ARG A 47 2.45 -0.20 -10.13
CA ARG A 47 1.04 -0.07 -10.53
C ARG A 47 0.54 1.37 -10.51
N ALA A 48 1.21 2.27 -9.78
CA ALA A 48 0.87 3.69 -9.74
C ALA A 48 1.48 4.48 -10.91
N SER A 49 2.76 4.25 -11.25
CA SER A 49 3.45 4.99 -12.32
C SER A 49 3.58 4.23 -13.65
N GLY A 50 3.40 2.91 -13.66
CA GLY A 50 3.62 2.03 -14.82
C GLY A 50 5.09 1.77 -15.14
N GLN A 51 6.02 2.19 -14.29
CA GLN A 51 7.47 2.04 -14.49
C GLN A 51 7.97 0.74 -13.85
N ALA A 52 9.18 0.29 -14.21
CA ALA A 52 9.80 -0.85 -13.53
C ALA A 52 10.07 -0.53 -12.05
N TRP A 53 9.85 -1.52 -11.18
CA TRP A 53 10.13 -1.41 -9.74
C TRP A 53 11.61 -1.43 -9.37
#